data_AF-A0A6P1ENX6-F1
#
_entry.id   AF-A0A6P1ENX6-F1
#
_cell.length_a   1.000
_cell.length_b   1.000
_cell.length_c   1.000
_cell.angle_alpha   90.00
_cell.angle_beta   90.00
_cell.angle_gamma   90.00
#
_symmetry.space_group_name_H-M   'P 1'
#
loop_
_entity.id
_entity.type
_entity.pdbx_description
1 polymer ?
#
loop_
_entity_poly.entity_id
_entity_poly.type
_entity_poly.pdbx_seq_one_letter_code
_entity_poly.pdbx_strand_id
1 'polypeptide(L)'
;MHARDGMIELRTHLHDAGWTVSNPAELLEIVRKEIEWDLVHEWSAKTDTLVFWLPSHPGEVNTVADLHYVTRASDGTRLDFRSDDVRWQAAMRAFVRSL
;
A
#
# COMPACT_ATOMS: atom_id res chain seq x y z
N MET A 1 0.77 12.97 7.39
CA MET A 1 1.60 11.76 7.37
C MET A 1 2.38 11.72 6.08
N HIS A 2 3.69 11.42 6.11
CA HIS A 2 4.44 11.20 4.88
C HIS A 2 4.07 9.82 4.32
N ALA A 3 3.85 9.73 3.01
CA ALA A 3 3.42 8.49 2.36
C ALA A 3 4.38 7.31 2.58
N ARG A 4 5.69 7.57 2.75
CA ARG A 4 6.68 6.55 3.14
C ARG A 4 6.36 5.93 4.50
N ASP A 5 5.97 6.75 5.48
CA ASP A 5 5.62 6.28 6.82
C ASP A 5 4.35 5.44 6.75
N GLY A 6 3.36 5.86 5.95
CA GLY A 6 2.14 5.09 5.73
C GLY A 6 2.38 3.73 5.06
N MET A 7 3.32 3.62 4.12
CA MET A 7 3.69 2.33 3.52
C MET A 7 4.40 1.41 4.52
N ILE A 8 5.34 1.96 5.31
CA ILE A 8 6.03 1.20 6.35
C ILE A 8 5.01 0.65 7.35
N GLU A 9 4.09 1.50 7.78
CA GLU A 9 3.06 1.14 8.72
C GLU A 9 2.08 0.11 8.17
N LEU A 10 1.63 0.28 6.91
CA LEU A 10 0.81 -0.71 6.23
C LEU A 10 1.51 -2.06 6.16
N ARG A 11 2.82 -2.08 5.85
CA ARG A 11 3.62 -3.32 5.83
C ARG A 11 3.68 -3.98 7.20
N THR A 12 3.85 -3.22 8.27
CA THR A 12 3.80 -3.74 9.65
C THR A 12 2.45 -4.36 9.95
N HIS A 13 1.34 -3.69 9.63
CA HIS A 13 0.00 -4.24 9.86
C HIS A 13 -0.29 -5.49 9.03
N LEU A 14 0.18 -5.54 7.78
CA LEU A 14 0.09 -6.73 6.93
C LEU A 14 0.82 -7.91 7.59
N HIS A 15 2.06 -7.70 8.01
CA HIS A 15 2.86 -8.72 8.69
C HIS A 15 2.18 -9.21 9.98
N ASP A 16 1.69 -8.31 10.82
CA ASP A 16 0.97 -8.67 12.05
C ASP A 16 -0.32 -9.46 11.79
N ALA A 17 -0.92 -9.28 10.61
CA ALA A 17 -2.09 -10.04 10.14
C ALA A 17 -1.73 -11.35 9.43
N GLY A 18 -0.44 -11.72 9.34
CA GLY A 18 0.03 -12.94 8.69
C GLY A 18 0.24 -12.82 7.18
N TRP A 19 0.36 -11.60 6.64
CA TRP A 19 0.67 -11.34 5.23
C TRP A 19 2.13 -10.93 5.06
N THR A 20 2.82 -11.61 4.15
CA THR A 20 4.19 -11.26 3.73
C THR A 20 4.18 -10.67 2.32
N VAL A 21 4.92 -9.58 2.13
CA VAL A 21 5.16 -8.99 0.79
C VAL A 21 6.27 -9.78 0.09
N SER A 22 5.94 -10.49 -1.00
CA SER A 22 6.89 -11.37 -1.71
C SER A 22 7.78 -10.66 -2.71
N ASN A 23 7.34 -9.51 -3.23
CA ASN A 23 8.11 -8.59 -4.07
C ASN A 23 8.10 -7.22 -3.40
N PRO A 24 8.98 -6.98 -2.40
CA PRO A 24 9.15 -5.63 -1.90
C PRO A 24 9.85 -4.81 -2.99
N ALA A 25 9.12 -4.40 -4.02
CA ALA A 25 9.58 -3.46 -5.02
C ALA A 25 10.03 -2.22 -4.24
N GLU A 26 11.33 -1.95 -4.26
CA GLU A 26 11.87 -0.80 -3.57
C GLU A 26 11.43 0.46 -4.30
N LEU A 27 11.25 1.50 -3.49
CA LEU A 27 10.73 2.83 -3.81
C LEU A 27 11.47 3.57 -4.94
N LEU A 28 12.53 2.99 -5.50
CA LEU A 28 13.43 3.57 -6.49
C LEU A 28 13.15 3.06 -7.92
N GLU A 29 12.38 2.00 -8.09
CA GLU A 29 11.99 1.49 -9.43
C GLU A 29 10.64 2.07 -9.91
N ILE A 30 10.40 3.37 -9.67
CA ILE A 30 9.27 4.13 -10.23
C ILE A 30 9.53 4.36 -11.74
N VAL A 31 9.58 3.27 -12.50
CA VAL A 31 9.63 3.28 -13.97
C VAL A 31 8.20 3.24 -14.53
N ARG A 32 7.25 2.76 -13.72
CA ARG A 32 5.81 2.77 -13.98
C ARG A 32 5.17 3.56 -12.85
N LYS A 33 4.12 4.33 -13.13
CA LYS A 33 3.46 5.26 -12.18
C LYS A 33 2.72 4.55 -11.02
N GLU A 34 3.08 3.30 -10.79
CA GLU A 34 2.42 2.31 -9.96
C GLU A 34 3.51 1.49 -9.25
N ILE A 35 3.33 1.25 -7.96
CA ILE A 35 4.13 0.28 -7.19
C ILE A 35 3.21 -0.89 -6.89
N GLU A 36 3.65 -2.12 -7.14
CA GLU A 36 2.88 -3.33 -6.89
C GLU A 36 3.51 -4.14 -5.76
N TRP A 37 2.70 -4.55 -4.79
CA TRP A 37 3.07 -5.49 -3.73
C TRP A 37 2.18 -6.73 -3.82
N ASP A 38 2.80 -7.84 -4.14
CA ASP A 38 2.24 -9.18 -4.03
C ASP A 38 2.31 -9.63 -2.57
N LEU A 39 1.16 -10.05 -2.07
CA LEU A 39 0.94 -10.53 -0.72
C LEU A 39 0.74 -12.03 -0.75
N VAL A 40 1.43 -12.71 0.16
CA VAL A 40 1.25 -14.14 0.43
C VAL A 40 0.91 -14.30 1.90
N HIS A 41 -0.18 -14.99 2.19
CA HIS A 41 -0.57 -15.24 3.57
C HIS A 41 0.18 -16.46 4.13
N GLU A 42 0.80 -16.32 5.30
CA GLU A 42 1.74 -17.32 5.83
C GLU A 42 1.11 -18.68 6.10
N TRP A 43 -0.15 -18.70 6.55
CA TRP A 43 -0.84 -19.92 6.96
C TRP A 43 -1.95 -20.36 5.99
N SER A 44 -2.05 -19.72 4.82
CA SER A 44 -3.10 -20.07 3.84
C SER A 44 -2.58 -19.96 2.42
N ALA A 45 -3.25 -20.63 1.47
CA ALA A 45 -2.94 -20.48 0.05
C ALA A 45 -3.45 -19.16 -0.56
N LYS A 46 -3.86 -18.18 0.27
CA LYS A 46 -4.36 -16.89 -0.20
C LYS A 46 -3.20 -16.02 -0.68
N THR A 47 -3.44 -15.37 -1.81
CA THR A 47 -2.58 -14.34 -2.39
C THR A 47 -3.42 -13.13 -2.78
N ASP A 48 -2.84 -11.95 -2.70
CA ASP A 48 -3.46 -10.74 -3.25
C ASP A 48 -2.36 -9.80 -3.77
N THR A 49 -2.75 -8.74 -4.47
CA THR A 49 -1.83 -7.72 -4.95
C THR A 49 -2.35 -6.34 -4.53
N LEU A 50 -1.47 -5.52 -3.98
CA LEU A 50 -1.73 -4.12 -3.67
C LEU A 50 -1.06 -3.24 -4.71
N VAL A 51 -1.81 -2.33 -5.31
CA VAL A 51 -1.34 -1.37 -6.31
C VAL A 51 -1.38 0.03 -5.70
N PHE A 52 -0.22 0.66 -5.61
CA PHE A 52 -0.05 1.99 -5.05
C PHE A 52 0.03 3.02 -6.18
N TRP A 53 -0.73 4.11 -6.04
CA TRP A 53 -0.90 5.11 -7.11
C TRP A 53 -0.24 6.45 -6.78
N LEU A 54 0.59 6.93 -7.73
CA LEU A 54 1.23 8.24 -7.71
C LEU A 54 0.43 9.27 -8.55
N PRO A 55 0.46 10.58 -8.24
CA PRO A 55 -0.22 11.61 -9.01
C PRO A 55 0.28 11.67 -10.46
N SER A 56 -0.65 11.93 -11.37
CA SER A 56 -0.42 11.84 -12.81
C SER A 56 0.35 13.02 -13.43
N HIS A 57 0.85 13.98 -12.65
CA HIS A 57 1.45 15.22 -13.18
C HIS A 57 2.95 15.02 -13.51
N PRO A 58 3.34 15.00 -14.80
CA PRO A 58 4.68 14.58 -15.24
C PRO A 58 5.83 15.59 -14.97
N GLY A 59 5.64 16.60 -14.12
CA GLY A 59 6.56 17.73 -13.98
C GLY A 59 7.18 17.92 -12.60
N GLU A 60 6.64 17.29 -11.57
CA GLU A 60 7.16 17.35 -10.21
C GLU A 60 7.62 15.96 -9.80
N VAL A 61 8.74 15.90 -9.11
CA VAL A 61 9.55 14.72 -8.84
C VAL A 61 8.65 13.54 -8.44
N ASN A 62 8.74 12.41 -9.18
CA ASN A 62 8.09 11.14 -8.85
C ASN A 62 8.66 10.58 -7.54
N THR A 63 8.25 11.14 -6.41
CA THR A 63 8.70 10.68 -5.09
C THR A 63 7.59 9.94 -4.38
N VAL A 64 7.98 9.00 -3.54
CA VAL A 64 7.13 8.28 -2.60
C VAL A 64 6.27 9.21 -1.76
N ALA A 65 6.75 10.44 -1.50
CA ALA A 65 6.05 11.43 -0.70
C ALA A 65 4.65 11.78 -1.25
N ASP A 66 4.41 11.49 -2.53
CA ASP A 66 3.18 11.83 -3.23
C ASP A 66 2.20 10.66 -3.39
N LEU A 67 2.34 9.52 -2.68
CA LEU A 67 1.31 8.48 -2.77
C LEU A 67 -0.05 8.99 -2.30
N HIS A 68 -1.08 8.76 -3.12
CA HIS A 68 -2.44 9.17 -2.77
C HIS A 68 -3.19 8.05 -2.06
N TYR A 69 -3.13 6.85 -2.63
CA TYR A 69 -3.88 5.71 -2.16
C TYR A 69 -3.26 4.39 -2.63
N VAL A 70 -3.66 3.31 -1.97
CA VAL A 70 -3.41 1.93 -2.39
C VAL A 70 -4.75 1.26 -2.69
N THR A 71 -4.77 0.42 -3.72
CA THR A 71 -5.92 -0.40 -4.09
C THR A 71 -5.56 -1.87 -4.02
N ARG A 72 -6.50 -2.67 -3.53
CA ARG A 72 -6.47 -4.12 -3.67
C ARG A 72 -6.84 -4.52 -5.10
N ALA A 73 -6.01 -5.33 -5.75
CA ALA A 73 -6.21 -5.73 -7.13
C ALA A 73 -7.42 -6.66 -7.29
N SER A 74 -7.71 -7.49 -6.28
CA SER A 74 -8.79 -8.49 -6.35
C SER A 74 -10.19 -7.90 -6.43
N ASP A 75 -10.45 -6.74 -5.81
CA ASP A 75 -11.79 -6.16 -5.73
C ASP A 75 -11.85 -4.62 -5.83
N GLY A 76 -10.71 -3.94 -5.97
CA GLY A 76 -10.63 -2.50 -6.07
C GLY A 76 -10.81 -1.73 -4.76
N THR A 77 -10.87 -2.41 -3.60
CA THR A 77 -10.94 -1.75 -2.29
C THR A 77 -9.76 -0.79 -2.12
N ARG A 78 -10.03 0.43 -1.67
CA ARG A 78 -9.07 1.53 -1.62
C ARG A 78 -8.79 1.99 -0.19
N LEU A 79 -7.53 2.31 0.08
CA LEU A 79 -7.07 2.97 1.31
C LEU A 79 -6.31 4.26 0.95
N ASP A 80 -6.80 5.40 1.44
CA ASP A 80 -6.25 6.73 1.15
C ASP A 80 -5.21 7.18 2.19
N PHE A 81 -4.01 7.55 1.73
CA PHE A 81 -2.91 8.06 2.57
C PHE A 81 -3.09 9.54 2.99
N ARG A 82 -4.08 10.25 2.42
CA ARG A 82 -4.36 11.68 2.69
C ARG A 82 -5.32 11.93 3.85
N SER A 83 -5.70 10.91 4.61
CA SER A 83 -6.61 11.04 5.76
C SER A 83 -5.91 11.65 6.98
N ASP A 84 -6.66 12.23 7.91
CA ASP A 84 -6.14 12.59 9.22
C ASP A 84 -5.67 11.34 10.00
N ASP A 85 -4.70 11.50 10.89
CA ASP A 85 -3.95 10.38 11.53
C ASP A 85 -4.87 9.41 12.29
N VAL A 86 -5.92 9.95 12.95
CA VAL A 86 -6.87 9.14 13.72
C VAL A 86 -7.74 8.27 12.81
N ARG A 87 -8.24 8.82 11.70
CA ARG A 87 -9.02 8.05 10.72
C ARG A 87 -8.16 7.10 9.91
N TRP A 88 -6.90 7.46 9.67
CA TRP A 88 -5.93 6.63 8.97
C TRP A 88 -5.75 5.26 9.66
N GLN A 89 -5.47 5.25 10.97
CA GLN A 89 -5.28 4.01 11.73
C GLN A 89 -6.47 3.06 11.65
N ALA A 90 -7.69 3.60 11.83
CA ALA A 90 -8.91 2.81 11.78
C ALA A 90 -9.16 2.26 10.36
N ALA A 91 -8.97 3.09 9.33
CA ALA A 91 -9.13 2.70 7.93
C ALA A 91 -8.13 1.62 7.53
N MET A 92 -6.86 1.77 7.91
CA MET A 92 -5.81 0.81 7.61
C MET A 92 -6.05 -0.55 8.28
N ARG A 93 -6.44 -0.56 9.56
CA ARG A 93 -6.79 -1.82 10.25
C ARG A 93 -8.00 -2.50 9.60
N ALA A 94 -9.02 -1.73 9.23
CA ALA A 94 -10.19 -2.27 8.54
C ALA A 94 -9.82 -2.83 7.15
N PHE A 95 -8.96 -2.11 6.41
CA PHE A 95 -8.44 -2.53 5.12
C PHE A 95 -7.68 -3.86 5.22
N VAL A 96 -6.70 -3.96 6.13
CA VAL A 96 -5.91 -5.19 6.29
C VAL A 96 -6.76 -6.37 6.75
N ARG A 97 -7.71 -6.14 7.67
CA ARG A 97 -8.64 -7.19 8.13
C ARG A 97 -9.56 -7.71 7.01
N SER A 98 -9.76 -6.93 5.95
CA SER A 98 -10.62 -7.31 4.83
C SER A 98 -9.95 -8.18 3.77
N LEU A 99 -8.61 -8.34 3.84
CA LEU A 99 -7.81 -9.27 3.02
C LEU A 99 -8.07 -10.73 3.43
#